data_AF-A0A067FXL9-F1
#
_entry.id   AF-A0A067FXL9-F1
#
_cell.length_a   1.000
_cell.length_b   1.000
_cell.length_c   1.000
_cell.angle_alpha   90.00
_cell.angle_beta   90.00
_cell.angle_gamma   90.00
#
_symmetry.space_group_name_H-M   'P 1'
#
loop_
_entity.id
_entity.type
_entity.pdbx_description
1 polymer ?
#
loop_
_entity_poly.entity_id
_entity_poly.type
_entity_poly.pdbx_seq_one_letter_code
_entity_poly.pdbx_strand_id
1 'polypeptide(L)'
;MAAAKAISQTTSCLLSKTPFALKHKSHITNLCFGTKGVAFPSKRLFSCRAIYNPQVQITEEGQPETLDYRVFFVNNSGKKVSPWHDIPLQLGDGVFNFVVEIPKESSAKMEVATDELYTPIKQDIKKGKLRYYPYNINWNYGLFPQTWEDPSFANSEVEGAFGDNDPVDVVEIGERRRKIGEILRVKPLSALAMIDEGELDWKIVAISLDDPKAALVNDVDDVEKHFPVSNILKESQKKVIMKMIIIAANIKYISYRKNAKLGGLNWNVGSCWSSE
;
A
#
# COMPACT_ATOMS: atom_id res chain seq x y z
N MET A 1 -59.17 -26.19 46.27
CA MET A 1 -59.39 -27.55 46.79
C MET A 1 -58.41 -28.49 46.12
N ALA A 2 -57.80 -29.36 46.93
CA ALA A 2 -56.98 -30.54 46.65
C ALA A 2 -57.52 -31.45 45.53
N ALA A 3 -56.84 -32.48 44.99
CA ALA A 3 -55.45 -32.95 44.91
C ALA A 3 -55.50 -34.28 44.12
N ALA A 4 -54.34 -34.74 43.62
CA ALA A 4 -53.93 -36.12 43.26
C ALA A 4 -53.38 -36.20 41.83
N LYS A 5 -52.37 -36.99 41.47
CA LYS A 5 -51.19 -37.60 42.13
C LYS A 5 -50.46 -38.29 40.96
N ALA A 6 -49.16 -38.08 40.79
CA ALA A 6 -48.33 -38.98 39.99
C ALA A 6 -46.99 -39.19 40.70
N ILE A 7 -46.67 -40.47 40.90
CA ILE A 7 -45.46 -40.97 41.54
C ILE A 7 -44.56 -41.50 40.43
N SER A 8 -43.29 -41.11 40.39
CA SER A 8 -42.20 -42.02 40.00
C SER A 8 -40.87 -41.53 40.56
N GLN A 9 -39.99 -42.49 40.81
CA GLN A 9 -38.97 -42.50 41.85
C GLN A 9 -37.59 -41.98 41.39
N THR A 10 -36.88 -41.42 42.37
CA THR A 10 -35.50 -40.98 42.37
C THR A 10 -34.50 -42.13 42.17
N THR A 11 -33.45 -41.93 41.39
CA THR A 11 -32.13 -42.53 41.67
C THR A 11 -31.03 -41.50 41.45
N SER A 12 -30.21 -41.33 42.48
CA SER A 12 -28.97 -40.57 42.48
C SER A 12 -27.83 -41.57 42.64
N CYS A 13 -26.72 -41.38 41.93
CA CYS A 13 -25.41 -41.83 42.41
C CYS A 13 -24.29 -41.07 41.69
N LEU A 14 -23.39 -40.56 42.52
CA LEU A 14 -22.20 -39.79 42.22
C LEU A 14 -21.09 -40.72 41.70
N LEU A 15 -20.37 -40.30 40.66
CA LEU A 15 -19.12 -40.94 40.24
C LEU A 15 -17.95 -39.98 40.44
N SER A 16 -17.16 -40.28 41.47
CA SER A 16 -15.82 -39.72 41.70
C SER A 16 -14.78 -40.55 40.93
N LYS A 17 -13.86 -39.89 40.22
CA LYS A 17 -12.58 -40.48 39.80
C LYS A 17 -11.48 -39.42 39.80
N THR A 18 -10.53 -39.59 40.71
CA THR A 18 -9.19 -38.97 40.73
C THR A 18 -8.12 -40.03 40.37
N PRO A 19 -6.87 -39.64 40.06
CA PRO A 19 -6.05 -40.28 39.03
C PRO A 19 -5.10 -41.35 39.57
N PHE A 20 -4.75 -42.32 38.71
CA PHE A 20 -3.66 -43.26 38.95
C PHE A 20 -2.36 -42.76 38.32
N ALA A 21 -1.35 -42.58 39.17
CA ALA A 21 0.05 -42.36 38.78
C ALA A 21 0.78 -43.71 38.71
N LEU A 22 1.56 -43.92 37.64
CA LEU A 22 2.51 -45.02 37.54
C LEU A 22 3.93 -44.45 37.45
N LYS A 23 4.76 -44.82 38.42
CA LYS A 23 6.21 -44.59 38.45
C LYS A 23 6.89 -45.70 37.64
N HIS A 24 7.82 -45.34 36.77
CA HIS A 24 8.87 -46.25 36.30
C HIS A 24 10.23 -45.55 36.45
N LYS A 25 11.20 -46.26 37.01
CA LYS A 25 12.58 -45.80 37.26
C LYS A 25 13.57 -46.71 36.51
N SER A 26 14.72 -46.10 36.20
CA SER A 26 16.01 -46.66 35.77
C SER A 26 16.10 -47.04 34.27
N HIS A 27 17.20 -46.83 33.54
CA HIS A 27 18.62 -46.69 33.91
C HIS A 27 19.37 -45.81 32.88
N ILE A 28 20.46 -45.17 33.33
CA ILE A 28 21.37 -44.30 32.58
C ILE A 28 22.21 -45.09 31.56
N THR A 29 22.34 -44.59 30.33
CA THR A 29 23.59 -44.65 29.55
C THR A 29 23.83 -43.29 28.90
N ASN A 30 24.97 -42.69 29.20
CA ASN A 30 25.45 -41.44 28.62
C ASN A 30 26.00 -41.72 27.22
N LEU A 31 25.47 -41.04 26.21
CA LEU A 31 26.13 -40.86 24.92
C LEU A 31 26.24 -39.36 24.64
N CYS A 32 27.40 -38.82 24.99
CA CYS A 32 27.84 -37.48 24.62
C CYS A 32 28.15 -37.46 23.12
N PHE A 33 27.27 -36.86 22.32
CA PHE A 33 27.65 -36.36 21.01
C PHE A 33 27.92 -34.86 21.12
N GLY A 34 29.20 -34.51 21.07
CA GLY A 34 29.63 -33.12 20.96
C GLY A 34 29.27 -32.57 19.59
N THR A 35 28.23 -31.75 19.52
CA THR A 35 27.99 -30.87 18.38
C THR A 35 28.64 -29.53 18.66
N LYS A 36 29.74 -29.30 17.94
CA LYS A 36 30.39 -27.99 17.83
C LYS A 36 29.31 -26.96 17.47
N GLY A 37 29.34 -25.84 18.19
CA GLY A 37 28.38 -24.76 18.02
C GLY A 37 28.31 -24.28 16.56
N VAL A 38 27.08 -24.09 16.10
CA VAL A 38 26.79 -23.14 15.02
C VAL A 38 25.77 -22.18 15.61
N ALA A 39 26.28 -21.09 16.20
CA ALA A 39 25.46 -19.94 16.51
C ALA A 39 24.93 -19.41 15.17
N PHE A 40 23.65 -19.58 14.90
CA PHE A 40 23.01 -18.85 13.82
C PHE A 40 23.09 -17.37 14.18
N PRO A 41 23.72 -16.52 13.36
CA PRO A 41 23.69 -15.10 13.63
C PRO A 41 22.23 -14.69 13.56
N SER A 42 21.68 -14.26 14.69
CA SER A 42 20.49 -13.42 14.71
C SER A 42 20.83 -12.28 13.75
N LYS A 43 20.19 -12.28 12.58
CA LYS A 43 20.25 -11.15 11.65
C LYS A 43 19.58 -10.00 12.38
N ARG A 44 20.35 -9.27 13.18
CA ARG A 44 20.00 -7.92 13.57
C ARG A 44 19.72 -7.22 12.24
N LEU A 45 18.45 -6.94 11.98
CA LEU A 45 18.05 -5.98 10.96
C LEU A 45 18.67 -4.68 11.43
N PHE A 46 19.84 -4.37 10.90
CA PHE A 46 20.38 -3.03 10.97
C PHE A 46 19.32 -2.17 10.31
N SER A 47 18.59 -1.40 11.13
CA SER A 47 17.83 -0.24 10.68
C SER A 47 18.87 0.76 10.17
N CYS A 48 19.38 0.49 8.97
CA CYS A 48 20.06 1.50 8.20
C CYS A 48 18.97 2.51 7.86
N ARG A 49 18.90 3.61 8.62
CA ARG A 49 18.47 4.91 8.11
C ARG A 49 19.48 5.34 7.04
N ALA A 50 19.59 4.56 5.97
CA ALA A 50 20.12 5.07 4.72
C ALA A 50 19.08 6.09 4.28
N ILE A 51 19.44 7.37 4.39
CA ILE A 51 18.69 8.45 3.77
C ILE A 51 18.67 8.09 2.29
N TYR A 52 17.57 7.47 1.85
CA TYR A 52 17.31 7.27 0.46
C TYR A 52 17.17 8.67 -0.11
N ASN A 53 18.23 9.14 -0.76
CA ASN A 53 18.24 10.39 -1.48
C ASN A 53 17.99 10.01 -2.95
N PRO A 54 16.73 9.96 -3.41
CA PRO A 54 16.51 9.94 -4.84
C PRO A 54 17.30 11.13 -5.38
N GLN A 55 18.05 10.92 -6.46
CA GLN A 55 18.87 11.95 -7.09
C GLN A 55 18.01 13.01 -7.79
N VAL A 56 16.87 13.35 -7.19
CA VAL A 56 15.76 14.11 -7.71
C VAL A 56 15.30 15.06 -6.61
N GLN A 57 15.31 16.34 -6.92
CA GLN A 57 14.82 17.43 -6.08
C GLN A 57 13.56 18.02 -6.71
N ILE A 58 12.78 18.76 -5.93
CA ILE A 58 11.62 19.49 -6.44
C ILE A 58 11.98 20.95 -6.73
N THR A 59 11.35 21.51 -7.75
CA THR A 59 11.39 22.94 -8.07
C THR A 59 9.96 23.42 -8.29
N GLU A 60 9.56 24.46 -7.57
CA GLU A 60 8.23 25.04 -7.68
C GLU A 60 8.26 26.19 -8.70
N GLU A 61 7.25 26.24 -9.56
CA GLU A 61 6.99 27.33 -10.51
C GLU A 61 5.57 27.84 -10.30
N GLY A 62 5.36 29.15 -10.41
CA GLY A 62 4.09 29.79 -10.04
C GLY A 62 3.97 30.04 -8.53
N GLN A 63 2.82 30.58 -8.10
CA GLN A 63 2.52 30.79 -6.68
C GLN A 63 1.61 29.69 -6.16
N PRO A 64 1.80 29.16 -4.94
CA PRO A 64 0.85 28.21 -4.36
C PRO A 64 -0.60 28.74 -4.42
N GLU A 65 -1.57 27.83 -4.55
CA GLU A 65 -3.00 28.16 -4.68
C GLU A 65 -3.35 29.01 -5.92
N THR A 66 -2.61 28.83 -7.02
CA THR A 66 -2.91 29.42 -8.33
C THR A 66 -3.03 28.34 -9.42
N LEU A 67 -3.65 28.70 -10.56
CA LEU A 67 -3.86 27.76 -11.67
C LEU A 67 -2.55 27.39 -12.40
N ASP A 68 -1.54 28.26 -12.33
CA ASP A 68 -0.22 28.10 -12.95
C ASP A 68 0.80 27.44 -12.01
N TYR A 69 0.45 27.15 -10.76
CA TYR A 69 1.34 26.46 -9.82
C TYR A 69 1.72 25.06 -10.32
N ARG A 70 3.00 24.77 -10.36
CA ARG A 70 3.57 23.46 -10.75
C ARG A 70 4.71 23.08 -9.83
N VAL A 71 4.77 21.80 -9.46
CA VAL A 71 5.93 21.19 -8.80
C VAL A 71 6.64 20.29 -9.80
N PHE A 72 7.78 20.74 -10.30
CA PHE A 72 8.65 19.97 -11.18
C PHE A 72 9.66 19.15 -10.38
N PHE A 73 10.18 18.11 -11.02
CA PHE A 73 11.25 17.28 -10.50
C PHE A 73 12.50 17.52 -11.33
N VAL A 74 13.66 17.70 -10.68
CA VAL A 74 14.95 17.92 -11.33
C VAL A 74 15.98 16.93 -10.82
N ASN A 75 16.77 16.34 -11.70
CA ASN A 75 17.84 15.44 -11.28
C ASN A 75 19.06 16.23 -10.73
N ASN A 76 20.09 15.52 -10.27
CA ASN A 76 21.35 16.12 -9.78
C ASN A 76 22.07 17.03 -10.79
N SER A 77 21.78 16.92 -12.09
CA SER A 77 22.33 17.81 -13.12
C SER A 77 21.48 19.06 -13.37
N GLY A 78 20.37 19.22 -12.64
CA GLY A 78 19.40 20.31 -12.83
C GLY A 78 18.44 20.10 -14.00
N LYS A 79 18.46 18.94 -14.66
CA LYS A 79 17.55 18.63 -15.77
C LYS A 79 16.19 18.17 -15.22
N LYS A 80 15.10 18.73 -15.77
CA LYS A 80 13.74 18.27 -15.47
C LYS A 80 13.57 16.79 -15.83
N VAL A 81 12.92 16.06 -14.94
CA VAL A 81 12.54 14.65 -15.09
C VAL A 81 11.07 14.47 -14.75
N SER A 82 10.45 13.46 -15.33
CA SER A 82 9.05 13.10 -15.08
C SER A 82 8.93 12.25 -13.81
N PRO A 83 8.14 12.67 -12.81
CA PRO A 83 7.84 11.82 -11.67
C PRO A 83 7.09 10.56 -12.06
N TRP A 84 6.29 10.59 -13.13
CA TRP A 84 5.59 9.41 -13.65
C TRP A 84 6.53 8.46 -14.40
N HIS A 85 7.41 8.96 -15.27
CA HIS A 85 8.14 8.09 -16.20
C HIS A 85 9.58 7.79 -15.80
N ASP A 86 10.28 8.76 -15.18
CA ASP A 86 11.73 8.69 -14.97
C ASP A 86 12.12 8.18 -13.59
N ILE A 87 11.22 8.27 -12.60
CA ILE A 87 11.45 7.67 -11.28
C ILE A 87 11.24 6.16 -11.39
N PRO A 88 12.20 5.32 -10.96
CA PRO A 88 12.02 3.87 -10.99
C PRO A 88 10.88 3.42 -10.08
N LEU A 89 10.00 2.52 -10.54
CA LEU A 89 8.96 1.94 -9.69
C LEU A 89 9.54 1.10 -8.54
N GLN A 90 10.39 0.14 -8.86
CA GLN A 90 10.90 -0.88 -7.92
C GLN A 90 12.35 -0.60 -7.54
N LEU A 91 12.66 -0.82 -6.26
CA LEU A 91 14.02 -0.72 -5.72
C LEU A 91 14.63 -2.09 -5.39
N GLY A 92 13.86 -3.17 -5.58
CA GLY A 92 14.22 -4.54 -5.15
C GLY A 92 13.58 -4.91 -3.81
N ASP A 93 13.60 -6.21 -3.48
CA ASP A 93 13.15 -6.76 -2.18
C ASP A 93 11.71 -6.37 -1.77
N GLY A 94 10.80 -6.21 -2.73
CA GLY A 94 9.42 -5.80 -2.48
C GLY A 94 9.28 -4.33 -2.05
N VAL A 95 10.29 -3.50 -2.29
CA VAL A 95 10.30 -2.07 -1.99
C VAL A 95 10.03 -1.26 -3.25
N PHE A 96 9.16 -0.25 -3.11
CA PHE A 96 8.69 0.60 -4.20
C PHE A 96 8.95 2.07 -3.88
N ASN A 97 9.17 2.87 -4.92
CA ASN A 97 9.09 4.32 -4.81
C ASN A 97 7.63 4.75 -4.85
N PHE A 98 7.26 5.63 -3.94
CA PHE A 98 5.98 6.31 -3.87
C PHE A 98 6.22 7.81 -3.98
N VAL A 99 5.53 8.49 -4.90
CA VAL A 99 5.60 9.95 -5.07
C VAL A 99 4.42 10.56 -4.35
N VAL A 100 4.68 11.40 -3.34
CA VAL A 100 3.64 12.09 -2.58
C VAL A 100 3.08 13.24 -3.39
N GLU A 101 1.77 13.28 -3.54
CA GLU A 101 1.05 14.38 -4.21
C GLU A 101 0.26 15.21 -3.20
N ILE A 102 -0.47 14.55 -2.31
CA ILE A 102 -1.32 15.19 -1.31
C ILE A 102 -0.82 14.81 0.10
N PRO A 103 -0.28 15.77 0.85
CA PRO A 103 0.11 15.56 2.24
C PRO A 103 -1.07 15.13 3.11
N LYS A 104 -0.80 14.26 4.08
CA LYS A 104 -1.70 14.01 5.20
C LYS A 104 -2.17 15.32 5.84
N GLU A 105 -3.42 15.35 6.28
CA GLU A 105 -4.09 16.52 6.88
C GLU A 105 -4.12 17.74 5.95
N SER A 106 -4.34 17.51 4.65
CA SER A 106 -4.58 18.55 3.65
C SER A 106 -5.74 18.19 2.72
N SER A 107 -6.22 19.16 1.94
CA SER A 107 -7.41 19.00 1.08
C SER A 107 -7.22 19.43 -0.37
N ALA A 108 -6.12 20.09 -0.73
CA ALA A 108 -5.83 20.44 -2.12
C ALA A 108 -5.68 19.15 -2.94
N LYS A 109 -6.51 18.95 -3.97
CA LYS A 109 -6.40 17.79 -4.85
C LYS A 109 -5.23 18.02 -5.81
N MET A 110 -4.04 17.66 -5.38
CA MET A 110 -2.84 17.68 -6.19
C MET A 110 -2.69 16.35 -6.92
N GLU A 111 -2.23 16.39 -8.16
CA GLU A 111 -2.05 15.22 -9.01
C GLU A 111 -0.96 15.48 -10.05
N VAL A 112 -0.35 14.42 -10.54
CA VAL A 112 0.54 14.47 -11.68
C VAL A 112 -0.21 14.91 -12.93
N ALA A 113 0.33 15.90 -13.64
CA ALA A 113 -0.24 16.37 -14.90
C ALA A 113 0.13 15.40 -16.03
N THR A 114 -0.66 14.34 -16.22
CA THR A 114 -0.43 13.30 -17.25
C THR A 114 -0.46 13.83 -18.69
N ASP A 115 -0.96 15.05 -18.87
CA ASP A 115 -1.11 15.78 -20.14
C ASP A 115 -0.01 16.83 -20.39
N GLU A 116 0.89 17.07 -19.42
CA GLU A 116 1.94 18.10 -19.51
C GLU A 116 3.35 17.51 -19.65
N LEU A 117 4.25 18.26 -20.31
CA LEU A 117 5.64 17.83 -20.47
C LEU A 117 6.35 17.75 -19.11
N TYR A 118 7.11 16.68 -18.91
CA TYR A 118 7.74 16.32 -17.63
C TYR A 118 6.75 16.03 -16.50
N THR A 119 5.46 15.94 -16.79
CA THR A 119 4.40 15.51 -15.87
C THR A 119 4.56 16.12 -14.46
N PRO A 120 4.61 17.46 -14.30
CA PRO A 120 4.72 18.08 -12.97
C PRO A 120 3.49 17.76 -12.13
N ILE A 121 3.58 17.92 -10.81
CA ILE A 121 2.39 17.92 -9.95
C ILE A 121 1.69 19.28 -10.07
N LYS A 122 0.37 19.27 -10.28
CA LYS A 122 -0.50 20.44 -10.31
C LYS A 122 -1.75 20.20 -9.46
N GLN A 123 -2.49 21.25 -9.16
CA GLN A 123 -3.80 21.08 -8.52
C GLN A 123 -4.87 20.85 -9.59
N ASP A 124 -5.75 19.87 -9.37
CA ASP A 124 -6.91 19.59 -10.21
C ASP A 124 -7.82 20.83 -10.30
N ILE A 125 -8.44 21.02 -11.46
CA ILE A 125 -9.32 22.15 -11.76
C ILE A 125 -10.72 21.62 -12.07
N LYS A 126 -11.70 21.98 -11.23
CA LYS A 126 -13.11 21.65 -11.44
C LYS A 126 -13.91 22.92 -11.67
N LYS A 127 -14.57 23.04 -12.83
CA LYS A 127 -15.36 24.22 -13.23
C LYS A 127 -14.56 25.53 -13.19
N GLY A 128 -13.31 25.48 -13.67
CA GLY A 128 -12.42 26.64 -13.74
C GLY A 128 -11.86 27.12 -12.40
N LYS A 129 -12.04 26.34 -11.32
CA LYS A 129 -11.52 26.65 -9.98
C LYS A 129 -10.67 25.49 -9.48
N LEU A 130 -9.66 25.82 -8.68
CA LEU A 130 -8.85 24.85 -7.95
C LEU A 130 -9.74 23.94 -7.11
N ARG A 131 -9.54 22.63 -7.24
CA ARG A 131 -10.34 21.61 -6.56
C ARG A 131 -9.74 21.29 -5.19
N TYR A 132 -10.62 21.27 -4.21
CA TYR A 132 -10.33 20.80 -2.86
C TYR A 132 -11.28 19.66 -2.50
N TYR A 133 -10.79 18.69 -1.75
CA TYR A 133 -11.65 17.75 -1.06
C TYR A 133 -12.51 18.48 -0.02
N PRO A 134 -13.74 18.00 0.25
CA PRO A 134 -14.62 18.62 1.24
C PRO A 134 -14.13 18.46 2.69
N TYR A 135 -13.09 17.66 2.91
CA TYR A 135 -12.42 17.43 4.19
C TYR A 135 -10.91 17.21 3.95
N ASN A 136 -10.12 17.32 5.01
CA ASN A 136 -8.70 16.94 4.95
C ASN A 136 -8.56 15.42 4.94
N ILE A 137 -7.71 14.89 4.06
CA ILE A 137 -7.38 13.46 4.05
C ILE A 137 -6.49 13.12 5.27
N ASN A 138 -6.55 11.89 5.75
CA ASN A 138 -5.83 11.46 6.97
C ASN A 138 -4.59 10.58 6.68
N TRP A 139 -4.16 10.53 5.43
CA TRP A 139 -3.03 9.74 4.93
C TRP A 139 -2.25 10.57 3.92
N ASN A 140 -0.99 10.20 3.67
CA ASN A 140 -0.29 10.76 2.51
C ASN A 140 -0.78 10.02 1.27
N TYR A 141 -1.02 10.76 0.20
CA TYR A 141 -1.60 10.23 -1.02
C TYR A 141 -0.75 10.63 -2.23
N GLY A 142 -0.75 9.79 -3.26
CA GLY A 142 -0.09 10.05 -4.52
C GLY A 142 -0.01 8.77 -5.33
N LEU A 143 1.11 8.54 -6.02
CA LEU A 143 1.18 7.49 -7.03
C LEU A 143 2.40 6.57 -6.94
N PHE A 144 2.28 5.43 -7.62
CA PHE A 144 3.41 4.61 -8.04
C PHE A 144 3.90 5.00 -9.44
N PRO A 145 5.19 5.39 -9.60
CA PRO A 145 5.70 5.80 -10.89
C PRO A 145 5.80 4.60 -11.84
N GLN A 146 5.83 4.84 -13.14
CA GLN A 146 5.91 3.82 -14.20
C GLN A 146 4.77 2.78 -14.16
N THR A 147 3.64 3.15 -13.56
CA THR A 147 2.39 2.40 -13.63
C THR A 147 1.38 3.14 -14.48
N TRP A 148 0.40 2.43 -15.03
CA TRP A 148 -0.69 3.03 -15.79
C TRP A 148 -1.86 2.05 -15.81
N GLU A 149 -3.03 2.53 -15.43
CA GLU A 149 -4.28 1.78 -15.51
C GLU A 149 -4.84 1.88 -16.93
N ASP A 150 -4.50 0.92 -17.79
CA ASP A 150 -4.84 0.96 -19.21
C ASP A 150 -6.37 0.90 -19.43
N PRO A 151 -6.99 1.96 -20.01
CA PRO A 151 -8.44 2.01 -20.23
C PRO A 151 -8.89 1.09 -21.38
N SER A 152 -7.97 0.48 -22.12
CA SER A 152 -8.27 -0.43 -23.23
C SER A 152 -8.39 -1.90 -22.81
N PHE A 153 -8.04 -2.21 -21.55
CA PHE A 153 -8.03 -3.57 -21.03
C PHE A 153 -9.04 -3.74 -19.88
N ALA A 154 -10.07 -4.55 -20.11
CA ALA A 154 -11.06 -4.86 -19.09
C ALA A 154 -10.50 -5.85 -18.05
N ASN A 155 -10.69 -5.56 -16.77
CA ASN A 155 -10.26 -6.43 -15.68
C ASN A 155 -11.32 -7.47 -15.34
N SER A 156 -11.08 -8.74 -15.68
CA SER A 156 -12.02 -9.84 -15.42
C SER A 156 -12.25 -10.14 -13.93
N GLU A 157 -11.34 -9.74 -13.04
CA GLU A 157 -11.47 -9.97 -11.60
C GLU A 157 -12.36 -8.93 -10.90
N VAL A 158 -12.62 -7.81 -11.59
CA VAL A 158 -13.40 -6.66 -11.11
C VAL A 158 -14.48 -6.28 -12.12
N GLU A 159 -15.41 -7.21 -12.36
CA GLU A 159 -16.63 -6.98 -13.16
C GLU A 159 -16.40 -6.49 -14.61
N GLY A 160 -15.20 -6.68 -15.16
CA GLY A 160 -14.86 -6.20 -16.50
C GLY A 160 -14.65 -4.69 -16.58
N ALA A 161 -14.41 -4.02 -15.45
CA ALA A 161 -14.12 -2.59 -15.42
C ALA A 161 -12.80 -2.26 -16.14
N PHE A 162 -12.75 -1.09 -16.77
CA PHE A 162 -11.58 -0.57 -17.48
C PHE A 162 -10.80 0.39 -16.58
N GLY A 163 -9.48 0.47 -16.71
CA GLY A 163 -8.66 1.40 -15.93
C GLY A 163 -9.01 2.88 -16.16
N ASP A 164 -8.75 3.72 -15.18
CA ASP A 164 -9.00 5.17 -15.18
C ASP A 164 -8.02 6.00 -16.04
N ASN A 165 -7.07 5.35 -16.71
CA ASN A 165 -6.04 5.98 -17.54
C ASN A 165 -5.02 6.85 -16.75
N ASP A 166 -4.95 6.71 -15.44
CA ASP A 166 -3.97 7.38 -14.58
C ASP A 166 -2.93 6.38 -14.01
N PRO A 167 -1.86 6.87 -13.34
CA PRO A 167 -0.95 6.02 -12.60
C PRO A 167 -1.65 5.43 -11.36
N VAL A 168 -1.22 4.25 -10.94
CA VAL A 168 -1.79 3.57 -9.77
C VAL A 168 -1.63 4.42 -8.51
N ASP A 169 -2.74 4.60 -7.82
CA ASP A 169 -2.81 5.40 -6.61
C ASP A 169 -2.31 4.65 -5.37
N VAL A 170 -1.75 5.42 -4.44
CA VAL A 170 -1.16 4.91 -3.21
C VAL A 170 -1.64 5.72 -2.01
N VAL A 171 -2.13 4.99 -1.01
CA VAL A 171 -2.50 5.47 0.31
C VAL A 171 -1.40 5.06 1.30
N GLU A 172 -0.55 6.00 1.69
CA GLU A 172 0.53 5.78 2.65
C GLU A 172 0.06 6.06 4.08
N ILE A 173 0.10 5.03 4.93
CA ILE A 173 -0.59 5.00 6.23
C ILE A 173 0.27 5.43 7.43
N GLY A 174 1.51 5.83 7.16
CA GLY A 174 2.47 6.22 8.19
C GLY A 174 1.98 7.36 9.07
N GLU A 175 2.63 7.49 10.23
CA GLU A 175 2.26 8.50 11.21
C GLU A 175 2.55 9.92 10.69
N ARG A 176 3.69 10.09 10.02
CA ARG A 176 4.24 11.40 9.62
C ARG A 176 3.54 11.98 8.41
N ARG A 177 3.21 13.27 8.49
CA ARG A 177 2.84 14.09 7.33
C ARG A 177 4.07 14.33 6.44
N ARG A 178 3.89 14.13 5.14
CA ARG A 178 4.93 14.27 4.10
C ARG A 178 4.74 15.53 3.27
N LYS A 179 5.70 15.84 2.42
CA LYS A 179 5.66 17.03 1.54
C LYS A 179 5.25 16.64 0.13
N ILE A 180 4.64 17.59 -0.60
CA ILE A 180 4.35 17.44 -2.04
C ILE A 180 5.67 17.16 -2.77
N GLY A 181 5.67 16.14 -3.63
CA GLY A 181 6.80 15.66 -4.39
C GLY A 181 7.89 14.93 -3.60
N GLU A 182 7.69 14.68 -2.30
CA GLU A 182 8.58 13.79 -1.54
C GLU A 182 8.46 12.36 -2.10
N ILE A 183 9.60 11.71 -2.33
CA ILE A 183 9.64 10.33 -2.82
C ILE A 183 10.02 9.42 -1.66
N LEU A 184 9.13 8.51 -1.29
CA LEU A 184 9.33 7.58 -0.18
C LEU A 184 9.64 6.18 -0.69
N ARG A 185 10.41 5.44 0.10
CA ARG A 185 10.46 3.99 0.00
C ARG A 185 9.33 3.41 0.82
N VAL A 186 8.45 2.67 0.17
CA VAL A 186 7.30 2.05 0.82
C VAL A 186 7.29 0.55 0.55
N LYS A 187 6.63 -0.18 1.45
CA LYS A 187 6.17 -1.53 1.15
C LYS A 187 4.64 -1.55 1.04
N PRO A 188 4.09 -2.14 -0.03
CA PRO A 188 2.65 -2.39 -0.17
C PRO A 188 2.16 -3.38 0.88
N LEU A 189 0.89 -3.24 1.28
CA LEU A 189 0.24 -4.06 2.31
C LEU A 189 -1.07 -4.67 1.80
N SER A 190 -1.86 -3.91 1.04
CA SER A 190 -3.11 -4.38 0.43
C SER A 190 -3.47 -3.55 -0.80
N ALA A 191 -4.37 -4.08 -1.63
CA ALA A 191 -4.97 -3.36 -2.75
C ALA A 191 -6.47 -3.23 -2.54
N LEU A 192 -6.99 -2.07 -2.88
CA LEU A 192 -8.41 -1.77 -2.96
C LEU A 192 -8.80 -1.57 -4.42
N ALA A 193 -9.71 -2.40 -4.93
CA ALA A 193 -10.39 -2.12 -6.18
C ALA A 193 -11.54 -1.15 -5.89
N MET A 194 -11.45 0.08 -6.40
CA MET A 194 -12.55 1.04 -6.38
C MET A 194 -13.14 1.15 -7.79
N ILE A 195 -14.47 1.19 -7.90
CA ILE A 195 -15.15 1.58 -9.13
C ILE A 195 -15.64 3.02 -8.95
N ASP A 196 -15.00 3.97 -9.63
CA ASP A 196 -15.41 5.38 -9.66
C ASP A 196 -16.00 5.72 -11.02
N GLU A 197 -17.26 6.17 -11.04
CA GLU A 197 -18.00 6.50 -12.27
C GLU A 197 -17.97 5.44 -13.41
N GLY A 198 -17.66 4.18 -13.09
CA GLY A 198 -17.58 3.06 -14.05
C GLY A 198 -16.16 2.65 -14.45
N GLU A 199 -15.15 3.38 -13.98
CA GLU A 199 -13.73 3.11 -14.17
C GLU A 199 -13.17 2.39 -12.94
N LEU A 200 -12.24 1.47 -13.18
CA LEU A 200 -11.43 0.82 -12.17
C LEU A 200 -10.31 1.76 -11.75
N ASP A 201 -10.23 1.96 -10.44
CA ASP A 201 -9.29 2.86 -9.80
C ASP A 201 -8.67 2.09 -8.60
N TRP A 202 -7.43 1.60 -8.77
CA TRP A 202 -6.76 0.86 -7.71
C TRP A 202 -6.15 1.80 -6.67
N LYS A 203 -6.51 1.60 -5.39
CA LYS A 203 -5.79 2.22 -4.27
C LYS A 203 -4.91 1.20 -3.57
N ILE A 204 -3.61 1.35 -3.70
CA ILE A 204 -2.63 0.53 -2.97
C ILE A 204 -2.42 1.11 -1.58
N VAL A 205 -2.67 0.32 -0.54
CA VAL A 205 -2.32 0.69 0.83
C VAL A 205 -0.88 0.31 1.07
N ALA A 206 -0.06 1.26 1.50
CA ALA A 206 1.37 1.05 1.73
C ALA A 206 1.84 1.75 3.01
N ILE A 207 3.01 1.37 3.50
CA ILE A 207 3.67 2.05 4.63
C ILE A 207 5.10 2.40 4.29
N SER A 208 5.52 3.62 4.66
CA SER A 208 6.91 4.05 4.55
C SER A 208 7.84 3.15 5.37
N LEU A 209 8.96 2.74 4.79
CA LEU A 209 9.98 1.96 5.52
C LEU A 209 10.65 2.73 6.66
N ASP A 210 10.56 4.06 6.65
CA ASP A 210 11.09 4.92 7.70
C ASP A 210 10.09 5.13 8.86
N ASP A 211 8.87 4.58 8.74
CA ASP A 211 7.86 4.63 9.80
C ASP A 211 8.26 3.70 10.97
N PRO A 212 8.13 4.15 12.24
CA PRO A 212 8.47 3.32 13.40
C PRO A 212 7.70 1.99 13.46
N LYS A 213 6.49 1.92 12.90
CA LYS A 213 5.65 0.71 12.87
C LYS A 213 5.86 -0.12 11.60
N ALA A 214 6.69 0.30 10.66
CA ALA A 214 6.90 -0.43 9.40
C ALA A 214 7.26 -1.90 9.64
N ALA A 215 8.14 -2.20 10.60
CA ALA A 215 8.53 -3.59 10.91
C ALA A 215 7.38 -4.44 11.48
N LEU A 216 6.36 -3.82 12.06
CA LEU A 216 5.23 -4.48 12.72
C LEU A 216 4.07 -4.77 11.75
N VAL A 217 4.09 -4.22 10.55
CA VAL A 217 2.97 -4.29 9.60
C VAL A 217 3.43 -4.87 8.28
N ASN A 218 3.03 -6.11 7.98
CA ASN A 218 3.45 -6.83 6.77
C ASN A 218 2.28 -7.37 5.94
N ASP A 219 1.07 -7.31 6.49
CA ASP A 219 -0.18 -7.82 5.94
C ASP A 219 -1.32 -6.86 6.35
N VAL A 220 -2.45 -6.96 5.67
CA VAL A 220 -3.69 -6.28 6.04
C VAL A 220 -4.16 -6.56 7.48
N ASP A 221 -3.96 -7.76 8.01
CA ASP A 221 -4.31 -8.09 9.40
C ASP A 221 -3.49 -7.25 10.40
N ASP A 222 -2.21 -7.00 10.09
CA ASP A 222 -1.36 -6.16 10.92
C ASP A 222 -1.79 -4.68 10.86
N VAL A 223 -2.33 -4.23 9.71
CA VAL A 223 -2.86 -2.86 9.55
C VAL A 223 -3.98 -2.64 10.56
N GLU A 224 -4.97 -3.54 10.62
CA GLU A 224 -6.09 -3.40 11.57
C GLU A 224 -5.61 -3.38 13.03
N LYS A 225 -4.61 -4.22 13.36
CA LYS A 225 -4.06 -4.33 14.70
C LYS A 225 -3.27 -3.08 15.13
N HIS A 226 -2.46 -2.52 14.24
CA HIS A 226 -1.51 -1.45 14.58
C HIS A 226 -1.98 -0.05 14.19
N PHE A 227 -3.01 0.03 13.34
CA PHE A 227 -3.69 1.24 12.90
C PHE A 227 -5.23 1.09 13.03
N PRO A 228 -5.78 0.75 14.23
CA PRO A 228 -7.20 0.45 14.42
C PRO A 228 -8.13 1.67 14.24
N VAL A 229 -7.61 2.88 14.39
CA VAL A 229 -8.34 4.14 14.17
C VAL A 229 -8.33 4.55 12.70
N SER A 230 -7.72 3.75 11.83
CA SER A 230 -7.63 4.07 10.43
C SER A 230 -9.01 3.83 9.77
N ASN A 231 -9.81 4.89 9.74
CA ASN A 231 -11.00 5.04 8.90
C ASN A 231 -10.65 5.02 7.39
N ILE A 232 -9.45 4.56 7.00
CA ILE A 232 -8.94 4.47 5.62
C ILE A 232 -9.99 3.85 4.69
N LEU A 233 -10.78 2.92 5.22
CA LEU A 233 -11.77 2.17 4.47
C LEU A 233 -13.21 2.37 4.95
N LYS A 234 -13.51 3.18 5.98
CA LYS A 234 -14.88 3.38 6.50
C LYS A 234 -15.57 4.62 5.93
N GLU A 235 -14.82 5.66 5.59
CA GLU A 235 -15.39 6.89 5.02
C GLU A 235 -15.68 6.75 3.50
N SER A 236 -14.95 5.89 2.79
CA SER A 236 -15.19 5.54 1.38
C SER A 236 -16.41 4.61 1.16
N GLN A 237 -17.03 4.10 2.23
CA GLN A 237 -18.02 3.01 2.19
C GLN A 237 -19.43 3.37 1.71
N LYS A 238 -19.70 4.60 1.27
CA LYS A 238 -21.10 4.95 0.95
C LYS A 238 -21.56 4.55 -0.44
N LYS A 239 -20.74 3.97 -1.34
CA LYS A 239 -21.25 3.54 -2.66
C LYS A 239 -20.47 2.55 -3.53
N VAL A 240 -19.34 1.99 -3.11
CA VAL A 240 -18.48 1.24 -4.03
C VAL A 240 -18.38 -0.24 -3.65
N ILE A 241 -18.48 -1.13 -4.64
CA ILE A 241 -18.20 -2.57 -4.50
C ILE A 241 -16.72 -2.70 -4.18
N MET A 242 -16.42 -3.13 -2.96
CA MET A 242 -15.07 -3.08 -2.41
C MET A 242 -14.54 -4.51 -2.28
N LYS A 243 -13.57 -4.88 -3.12
CA LYS A 243 -12.86 -6.16 -3.02
C LYS A 243 -11.45 -5.89 -2.55
N MET A 244 -11.16 -6.26 -1.30
CA MET A 244 -9.81 -6.17 -0.75
C MET A 244 -9.03 -7.38 -1.23
N ILE A 245 -8.02 -7.15 -2.06
CA ILE A 245 -7.16 -8.22 -2.61
C ILE A 245 -5.85 -8.20 -1.84
N ILE A 246 -5.49 -9.34 -1.25
CA ILE A 246 -4.17 -9.55 -0.64
C ILE A 246 -3.15 -9.51 -1.78
N ILE A 247 -2.23 -8.54 -1.75
CA ILE A 247 -1.15 -8.45 -2.73
C ILE A 247 -0.07 -9.47 -2.35
N ALA A 248 -0.34 -10.75 -2.57
CA ALA A 248 0.74 -11.68 -2.83
C ALA A 248 1.12 -11.52 -4.32
N ALA A 249 2.14 -10.71 -4.58
CA ALA A 249 2.94 -10.70 -5.81
C ALA A 249 2.50 -9.95 -7.10
N ASN A 250 1.38 -9.21 -7.17
CA ASN A 250 0.88 -8.71 -8.47
C ASN A 250 1.00 -7.20 -8.80
N ILE A 251 1.88 -6.41 -8.18
CA ILE A 251 2.16 -5.04 -8.69
C ILE A 251 2.84 -5.08 -10.08
N LYS A 252 3.46 -6.20 -10.44
CA LYS A 252 4.06 -6.40 -11.77
C LYS A 252 3.04 -6.25 -12.92
N TYR A 253 1.76 -6.54 -12.69
CA TYR A 253 0.72 -6.48 -13.73
C TYR A 253 0.30 -5.06 -14.12
N ILE A 254 0.61 -4.04 -13.31
CA ILE A 254 0.16 -2.66 -13.53
C ILE A 254 1.26 -1.75 -14.09
N SER A 255 2.42 -2.32 -14.37
CA SER A 255 3.57 -1.63 -14.97
C SER A 255 3.46 -1.62 -16.50
N TYR A 256 2.51 -0.88 -17.06
CA TYR A 256 2.50 -0.55 -18.48
C TYR A 256 2.89 0.92 -18.68
N ARG A 257 3.76 1.22 -19.65
CA ARG A 257 4.13 2.60 -20.01
C ARG A 257 3.23 3.11 -21.12
N LYS A 258 2.61 4.27 -20.92
CA LYS A 258 1.97 5.03 -22.00
C LYS A 258 3.04 5.48 -23.00
N ASN A 259 2.87 5.12 -24.28
CA ASN A 259 3.70 5.68 -25.34
C ASN A 259 3.27 7.14 -25.58
N ALA A 260 3.99 8.10 -25.00
CA ALA A 260 3.76 9.52 -25.25
C ALA A 260 4.15 9.88 -26.69
N LYS A 261 3.18 10.27 -27.52
CA LYS A 261 3.43 10.98 -28.80
C LYS A 261 3.15 12.47 -28.61
N LEU A 262 4.19 13.23 -28.28
CA LEU A 262 4.19 14.69 -28.39
C LEU A 262 5.46 15.12 -29.13
N GLY A 263 5.32 15.71 -30.32
CA GLY A 263 6.42 16.42 -30.99
C GLY A 263 7.40 15.60 -31.85
N GLY A 264 7.00 14.44 -32.39
CA GLY A 264 7.76 13.79 -33.48
C GLY A 264 9.01 12.98 -33.08
N LEU A 265 9.24 12.73 -31.78
CA LEU A 265 10.21 11.72 -31.32
C LEU A 265 9.50 10.44 -30.86
N ASN A 266 9.75 9.34 -31.56
CA ASN A 266 9.33 8.00 -31.14
C ASN A 266 10.28 7.50 -30.05
N TRP A 267 9.76 7.26 -28.84
CA TRP A 267 10.44 6.47 -27.84
C TRP A 267 9.98 5.02 -27.97
N ASN A 268 10.75 4.20 -28.72
CA ASN A 268 10.57 2.76 -28.72
C ASN A 268 11.28 2.19 -27.49
N VAL A 269 10.54 1.59 -26.56
CA VAL A 269 11.15 0.66 -25.59
C VAL A 269 10.20 -0.51 -25.35
N GLY A 270 10.73 -1.71 -25.63
CA GLY A 270 9.97 -2.93 -25.86
C GLY A 270 9.26 -3.51 -24.64
N SER A 271 8.19 -4.24 -24.94
CA SER A 271 7.61 -5.25 -24.07
C SER A 271 8.64 -6.35 -23.77
N CYS A 272 8.80 -6.71 -22.50
CA CYS A 272 9.55 -7.91 -22.12
C CYS A 272 8.75 -8.74 -21.11
N TRP A 273 8.11 -9.80 -21.65
CA TRP A 273 7.82 -11.16 -21.15
C TRP A 273 8.18 -11.52 -19.69
N SER A 274 7.59 -12.50 -19.00
CA SER A 274 6.58 -13.55 -19.21
C SER A 274 6.33 -14.14 -17.81
N SER A 275 5.17 -14.77 -17.63
CA SER A 275 4.79 -15.63 -16.51
C SER A 275 5.84 -16.68 -16.11
N GLU A 276 6.04 -16.84 -14.80
CA GLU A 276 6.21 -18.12 -14.10
C GLU A 276 5.22 -18.17 -12.93
#